data_AF-X1GN29-F1
#
_entry.id   AF-X1GN29-F1
#
_cell.length_a   1.000
_cell.length_b   1.000
_cell.length_c   1.000
_cell.angle_alpha   90.00
_cell.angle_beta   90.00
_cell.angle_gamma   90.00
#
_symmetry.space_group_name_H-M   'P 1'
#
loop_
_entity.id
_entity.type
_entity.pdbx_description
1 polymer ?
#
loop_
_entity_poly.entity_id
_entity_poly.type
_entity_poly.pdbx_seq_one_letter_code
_entity_poly.pdbx_strand_id
1 'polypeptide(L)'
;MASLGTMAVTLSAKTGQFRRDMARANQSVQKFSKSMDVASQKVTQAGKAMTIAVTLPLVALSTLAIKLASDAEEIGSKFEVVFRDIADDAERAAKSFAKNFDLADSTAKDLLGTTGDLLTGFGFSQEQALDLAEQVNVLAGDLTSLSNVKGGVRQASLALTKGLLGERESMKLLGISVKVGTKQWDDAIKAVKEAGNVTKIQAEALATLAVAQTQSKNALGDYARTQDSVANVSRAFGETLKELTESWGVLVTE
;
A
#
# COMPACT_ATOMS: atom_id res chain seq x y z
N MET A 1 20.89 -40.16 -1.57
CA MET A 1 19.60 -39.68 -2.12
C MET A 1 18.56 -39.55 -1.01
N ALA A 2 18.75 -38.62 -0.07
CA ALA A 2 17.67 -38.17 0.83
C ALA A 2 16.87 -37.12 0.06
N SER A 3 16.17 -37.58 -0.98
CA SER A 3 15.79 -36.78 -2.14
C SER A 3 14.43 -36.15 -1.94
N LEU A 4 14.39 -34.81 -1.88
CA LEU A 4 13.21 -33.95 -2.12
C LEU A 4 12.00 -34.13 -1.19
N GLY A 5 11.54 -35.34 -0.88
CA GLY A 5 10.42 -35.64 0.01
C GLY A 5 10.65 -35.17 1.45
N THR A 6 11.82 -35.43 2.03
CA THR A 6 12.13 -34.96 3.40
C THR A 6 12.24 -33.44 3.49
N MET A 7 12.72 -32.79 2.43
CA MET A 7 12.73 -31.33 2.32
C MET A 7 11.32 -30.77 2.16
N ALA A 8 10.49 -31.34 1.28
CA ALA A 8 9.11 -30.92 1.09
C ALA A 8 8.26 -31.08 2.35
N VAL A 9 8.44 -32.19 3.10
CA VAL A 9 7.79 -32.41 4.40
C VAL A 9 8.26 -31.41 5.44
N THR A 10 9.57 -31.13 5.51
CA THR A 10 10.12 -30.13 6.44
C THR A 10 9.64 -28.70 6.10
N LEU A 11 9.59 -28.36 4.81
CA LEU A 11 9.10 -27.06 4.34
C LEU A 11 7.59 -26.91 4.63
N SER A 12 6.81 -27.96 4.39
CA SER A 12 5.37 -28.00 4.71
C SER A 12 5.11 -27.94 6.21
N ALA A 13 5.93 -28.60 7.03
CA ALA A 13 5.83 -28.53 8.48
C ALA A 13 6.18 -27.13 9.02
N LYS A 14 7.24 -26.50 8.49
CA LYS A 14 7.66 -25.14 8.86
C LYS A 14 6.65 -24.08 8.43
N THR A 15 6.09 -24.19 7.23
CA THR A 15 5.01 -23.30 6.76
C THR A 15 3.73 -23.49 7.57
N GLY A 16 3.37 -24.73 7.90
CA GLY A 16 2.28 -25.02 8.82
C GLY A 16 2.50 -24.46 10.23
N GLN A 17 3.74 -24.53 10.74
CA GLN A 17 4.12 -23.94 12.02
C GLN A 17 4.04 -22.41 11.98
N PHE A 18 4.61 -21.79 10.95
CA PHE A 18 4.52 -20.35 10.73
C PHE A 18 3.07 -19.88 10.69
N ARG A 19 2.19 -20.55 9.94
CA ARG A 19 0.75 -20.21 9.91
C ARG A 19 0.10 -20.29 11.29
N ARG A 20 0.45 -21.29 12.11
CA ARG A 20 -0.05 -21.41 13.49
C ARG A 20 0.50 -20.29 14.39
N ASP A 21 1.77 -19.94 14.25
CA ASP A 21 2.40 -18.89 15.04
C ASP A 21 1.85 -17.50 14.65
N MET A 22 1.57 -17.27 13.38
CA MET A 22 0.84 -16.08 12.91
C MET A 22 -0.60 -16.05 13.42
N ALA A 23 -1.30 -17.18 13.42
CA ALA A 23 -2.65 -17.25 13.99
C ALA A 23 -2.64 -16.92 15.49
N ARG A 24 -1.63 -17.38 16.24
CA ARG A 24 -1.42 -17.00 17.65
C ARG A 24 -1.06 -15.54 17.79
N ALA A 25 -0.20 -15.00 16.92
CA ALA A 25 0.15 -13.60 16.91
C ALA A 25 -1.10 -12.73 16.67
N ASN A 26 -1.95 -13.11 15.71
CA ASN A 26 -3.23 -12.45 15.45
C ASN A 26 -4.17 -12.50 16.67
N GLN A 27 -4.23 -13.64 17.36
CA GLN A 27 -4.97 -13.73 18.64
C GLN A 27 -4.38 -12.82 19.72
N SER A 28 -3.06 -12.68 19.79
CA SER A 28 -2.39 -11.75 20.71
C SER A 28 -2.68 -10.30 20.33
N VAL A 29 -2.71 -9.96 19.04
CA VAL A 29 -3.12 -8.64 18.52
C VAL A 29 -4.57 -8.34 18.88
N GLN A 30 -5.48 -9.30 18.71
CA GLN A 30 -6.88 -9.14 19.12
C GLN A 30 -7.02 -8.98 20.64
N LYS A 31 -6.23 -9.72 21.43
CA LYS A 31 -6.21 -9.55 22.90
C LYS A 31 -5.62 -8.21 23.31
N PHE A 32 -4.59 -7.74 22.60
CA PHE A 32 -4.01 -6.42 22.79
C PHE A 32 -5.05 -5.35 22.49
N SER A 33 -5.70 -5.39 21.32
CA SER A 33 -6.84 -4.53 20.96
C SER A 33 -7.92 -4.52 22.05
N LYS A 34 -8.39 -5.67 22.52
CA LYS A 34 -9.36 -5.73 23.63
C LYS A 34 -8.83 -5.14 24.94
N SER A 35 -7.55 -5.35 25.24
CA SER A 35 -6.90 -4.78 26.44
C SER A 35 -6.74 -3.27 26.31
N MET A 36 -6.52 -2.76 25.09
CA MET A 36 -6.50 -1.35 24.75
C MET A 36 -7.89 -0.72 24.88
N ASP A 37 -8.96 -1.39 24.45
CA ASP A 37 -10.34 -0.92 24.66
C ASP A 37 -10.63 -0.74 26.15
N VAL A 38 -10.22 -1.71 26.98
CA VAL A 38 -10.38 -1.64 28.44
C VAL A 38 -9.45 -0.58 29.06
N ALA A 39 -8.23 -0.43 28.57
CA ALA A 39 -7.31 0.59 29.03
C ALA A 39 -7.80 2.00 28.68
N SER A 40 -8.31 2.21 27.47
CA SER A 40 -8.97 3.44 27.01
C SER A 40 -10.11 3.83 27.96
N GLN A 41 -11.03 2.90 28.22
CA GLN A 41 -12.16 3.11 29.13
C GLN A 41 -11.74 3.43 30.57
N LYS A 42 -10.57 2.93 31.02
CA LYS A 42 -10.04 3.18 32.36
C LYS A 42 -9.18 4.43 32.46
N VAL A 43 -8.44 4.79 31.40
CA VAL A 43 -7.66 6.03 31.31
C VAL A 43 -8.59 7.24 31.31
N THR A 44 -9.72 7.17 30.58
CA THR A 44 -10.78 8.19 30.62
C THR A 44 -11.45 8.33 32.01
N GLN A 45 -11.39 7.30 32.87
CA GLN A 45 -12.03 7.31 34.20
C GLN A 45 -11.06 7.52 35.38
N ALA A 46 -9.76 7.25 35.23
CA ALA A 46 -8.81 7.18 36.35
C ALA A 46 -7.45 7.80 36.00
N GLY A 47 -7.40 9.12 35.84
CA GLY A 47 -6.22 9.85 35.37
C GLY A 47 -4.94 9.83 36.23
N LYS A 48 -4.74 8.97 37.24
CA LYS A 48 -3.57 9.09 38.16
C LYS A 48 -2.91 7.84 38.75
N ALA A 49 -3.22 6.61 38.33
CA ALA A 49 -2.59 5.42 38.93
C ALA A 49 -2.05 4.41 37.91
N MET A 50 -0.89 4.70 37.30
CA MET A 50 -0.09 3.69 36.58
C MET A 50 1.24 3.42 37.30
N THR A 51 1.52 2.14 37.59
CA THR A 51 2.74 1.66 38.27
C THR A 51 3.92 1.57 37.30
N ILE A 52 5.12 1.98 37.71
CA ILE A 52 6.35 2.09 36.88
C ILE A 52 6.63 0.86 35.99
N ALA A 53 6.38 -0.36 36.47
CA ALA A 53 6.62 -1.61 35.74
C ALA A 53 5.68 -1.81 34.53
N VAL A 54 4.48 -1.21 34.58
CA VAL A 54 3.51 -1.19 33.48
C VAL A 54 3.72 0.07 32.63
N THR A 55 4.12 1.18 33.26
CA THR A 55 4.33 2.48 32.60
C THR A 55 5.45 2.48 31.56
N LEU A 56 6.60 1.83 31.80
CA LEU A 56 7.75 1.90 30.86
C LEU A 56 7.48 1.23 29.48
N PRO A 57 7.01 -0.02 29.41
CA PRO A 57 6.62 -0.64 28.15
C PRO A 57 5.44 0.07 27.48
N LEU A 58 4.47 0.56 28.27
CA LEU A 58 3.36 1.35 27.74
C LEU A 58 3.84 2.67 27.13
N VAL A 59 4.75 3.40 27.78
CA VAL A 59 5.27 4.69 27.28
C VAL A 59 6.02 4.52 25.95
N ALA A 60 6.86 3.49 25.82
CA ALA A 60 7.58 3.24 24.56
C ALA A 60 6.65 2.82 23.41
N LEU A 61 5.61 2.04 23.72
CA LEU A 61 4.55 1.72 22.76
C LEU A 61 3.69 2.96 22.42
N SER A 62 3.42 3.82 23.41
CA SER A 62 2.68 5.06 23.23
C SER A 62 3.44 6.06 22.37
N THR A 63 4.76 6.24 22.51
CA THR A 63 5.50 7.19 21.66
C THR A 63 5.54 6.75 20.21
N LEU A 64 5.71 5.46 19.94
CA LEU A 64 5.62 4.92 18.58
C LEU A 64 4.20 5.07 18.02
N ALA A 65 3.17 4.78 18.84
CA ALA A 65 1.79 4.89 18.43
C ALA A 65 1.36 6.32 18.14
N ILE A 66 1.73 7.28 19.00
CA ILE A 66 1.49 8.71 18.78
C ILE A 66 2.16 9.15 17.47
N LYS A 67 3.40 8.71 17.22
CA LYS A 67 4.08 9.04 15.97
C LYS A 67 3.34 8.46 14.76
N LEU A 68 3.00 7.17 14.77
CA LEU A 68 2.31 6.54 13.64
C LEU A 68 0.92 7.14 13.42
N ALA A 69 0.19 7.48 14.49
CA ALA A 69 -1.07 8.20 14.41
C ALA A 69 -0.90 9.60 13.79
N SER A 70 0.10 10.36 14.23
CA SER A 70 0.44 11.66 13.66
C SER A 70 0.80 11.54 12.17
N ASP A 71 1.64 10.56 11.80
CA ASP A 71 2.00 10.30 10.40
C ASP A 71 0.75 9.92 9.58
N ALA A 72 -0.17 9.13 10.15
CA ALA A 72 -1.44 8.75 9.49
C ALA A 72 -2.40 9.94 9.32
N GLU A 73 -2.46 10.85 10.29
CA GLU A 73 -3.26 12.08 10.22
C GLU A 73 -2.71 13.04 9.16
N GLU A 74 -1.38 13.17 9.06
CA GLU A 74 -0.72 13.95 7.99
C GLU A 74 -1.01 13.34 6.61
N ILE A 75 -0.95 12.01 6.49
CA ILE A 75 -1.31 11.29 5.26
C ILE A 75 -2.78 11.55 4.90
N GLY A 76 -3.70 11.44 5.85
CA GLY A 76 -5.12 11.70 5.65
C GLY A 76 -5.37 13.12 5.17
N SER A 77 -4.76 14.10 5.84
CA SER A 77 -4.85 15.51 5.48
C SER A 77 -4.32 15.78 4.06
N LYS A 78 -3.17 15.19 3.72
CA LYS A 78 -2.62 15.29 2.35
C LYS A 78 -3.59 14.68 1.33
N PHE A 79 -4.11 13.49 1.61
CA PHE A 79 -5.02 12.78 0.73
C PHE A 79 -6.29 13.60 0.44
N GLU A 80 -6.89 14.18 1.48
CA GLU A 80 -8.05 15.08 1.35
C GLU A 80 -7.72 16.34 0.54
N VAL A 81 -6.54 16.93 0.71
CA VAL A 81 -6.14 18.12 -0.07
C VAL A 81 -5.97 17.78 -1.55
N VAL A 82 -5.35 16.62 -1.86
CA VAL A 82 -5.12 16.15 -3.23
C VAL A 82 -6.43 15.89 -3.97
N PHE A 83 -7.43 15.33 -3.27
CA PHE A 83 -8.70 14.90 -3.84
C PHE A 83 -9.90 15.70 -3.32
N ARG A 84 -9.69 16.96 -2.90
CA ARG A 84 -10.69 17.78 -2.19
C ARG A 84 -12.05 17.90 -2.89
N ASP A 85 -12.06 17.92 -4.22
CA ASP A 85 -13.27 18.12 -5.01
C ASP A 85 -14.03 16.79 -5.21
N ILE A 86 -13.40 15.66 -4.89
CA ILE A 86 -13.93 14.30 -5.01
C ILE A 86 -13.68 13.44 -3.75
N ALA A 87 -13.65 14.07 -2.58
CA ALA A 87 -13.20 13.44 -1.33
C ALA A 87 -13.93 12.12 -1.03
N ASP A 88 -15.25 12.07 -1.25
CA ASP A 88 -16.05 10.86 -1.03
C ASP A 88 -15.67 9.70 -1.97
N ASP A 89 -15.35 10.00 -3.23
CA ASP A 89 -14.96 9.00 -4.22
C ASP A 89 -13.55 8.48 -3.92
N ALA A 90 -12.65 9.41 -3.57
CA ALA A 90 -11.29 9.09 -3.16
C ALA A 90 -11.26 8.23 -1.88
N GLU A 91 -12.07 8.56 -0.87
CA GLU A 91 -12.19 7.78 0.36
C GLU A 91 -12.71 6.36 0.10
N ARG A 92 -13.67 6.20 -0.83
CA ARG A 92 -14.15 4.88 -1.24
C ARG A 92 -13.09 4.09 -2.00
N ALA A 93 -12.35 4.73 -2.89
CA ALA A 93 -11.24 4.12 -3.61
C ALA A 93 -10.15 3.65 -2.63
N ALA A 94 -9.75 4.49 -1.67
CA ALA A 94 -8.77 4.15 -0.65
C ALA A 94 -9.20 2.94 0.20
N LYS A 95 -10.44 2.92 0.69
CA LYS A 95 -10.99 1.79 1.46
C LYS A 95 -11.07 0.49 0.64
N SER A 96 -11.50 0.59 -0.61
CA SER A 96 -11.55 -0.55 -1.53
C SER A 96 -10.14 -1.09 -1.79
N PHE A 97 -9.20 -0.21 -2.08
CA PHE A 97 -7.81 -0.57 -2.32
C PHE A 97 -7.15 -1.19 -1.09
N ALA A 98 -7.33 -0.59 0.10
CA ALA A 98 -6.86 -1.14 1.37
C ALA A 98 -7.34 -2.57 1.59
N LYS A 99 -8.65 -2.80 1.40
CA LYS A 99 -9.26 -4.12 1.54
C LYS A 99 -8.76 -5.14 0.51
N ASN A 100 -8.57 -4.73 -0.74
CA ASN A 100 -8.16 -5.65 -1.81
C ASN A 100 -6.70 -6.10 -1.69
N PHE A 101 -5.87 -5.34 -0.96
CA PHE A 101 -4.44 -5.59 -0.80
C PHE A 101 -4.01 -5.81 0.67
N ASP A 102 -4.97 -5.99 1.59
CA ASP A 102 -4.77 -6.11 3.04
C ASP A 102 -3.80 -5.05 3.61
N LEU A 103 -4.02 -3.78 3.25
CA LEU A 103 -3.22 -2.64 3.67
C LEU A 103 -3.92 -1.87 4.80
N ALA A 104 -3.15 -1.18 5.63
CA ALA A 104 -3.71 -0.17 6.53
C ALA A 104 -4.35 0.96 5.71
N ASP A 105 -5.42 1.58 6.23
CA ASP A 105 -6.09 2.72 5.58
C ASP A 105 -5.09 3.85 5.23
N SER A 106 -4.19 4.18 6.18
CA SER A 106 -3.12 5.14 5.98
C SER A 106 -2.14 4.74 4.88
N THR A 107 -1.85 3.45 4.70
CA THR A 107 -0.99 2.98 3.61
C THR A 107 -1.68 3.15 2.26
N ALA A 108 -2.97 2.81 2.16
CA ALA A 108 -3.73 2.99 0.93
C ALA A 108 -3.86 4.47 0.54
N LYS A 109 -4.21 5.33 1.51
CA LYS A 109 -4.28 6.78 1.32
C LYS A 109 -2.96 7.38 0.88
N ASP A 110 -1.84 6.99 1.48
CA ASP A 110 -0.54 7.51 1.06
C ASP A 110 -0.16 7.09 -0.36
N LEU A 111 -0.40 5.83 -0.72
CA LEU A 111 -0.12 5.31 -2.07
C LEU A 111 -0.92 6.04 -3.15
N LEU A 112 -2.25 6.12 -2.95
CA LEU A 112 -3.15 6.79 -3.88
C LEU A 112 -2.93 8.30 -3.89
N GLY A 113 -2.81 8.91 -2.72
CA GLY A 113 -2.59 10.36 -2.54
C GLY A 113 -1.28 10.83 -3.13
N THR A 114 -0.17 10.11 -2.90
CA THR A 114 1.14 10.48 -3.48
C THR A 114 1.15 10.33 -5.00
N THR A 115 0.48 9.31 -5.54
CA THR A 115 0.36 9.16 -7.00
C THR A 115 -0.54 10.25 -7.58
N GLY A 116 -1.68 10.51 -6.94
CA GLY A 116 -2.65 11.53 -7.33
C GLY A 116 -2.06 12.93 -7.32
N ASP A 117 -1.35 13.31 -6.26
CA ASP A 117 -0.68 14.62 -6.11
C ASP A 117 0.26 14.92 -7.28
N LEU A 118 1.05 13.93 -7.68
CA LEU A 118 1.97 14.06 -8.80
C LEU A 118 1.22 14.17 -10.14
N LEU A 119 0.14 13.41 -10.32
CA LEU A 119 -0.66 13.43 -11.55
C LEU A 119 -1.47 14.73 -11.69
N THR A 120 -2.06 15.25 -10.61
CA THR A 120 -2.74 16.55 -10.64
C THR A 120 -1.74 17.68 -10.92
N GLY A 121 -0.51 17.60 -10.37
CA GLY A 121 0.60 18.48 -10.73
C GLY A 121 1.00 18.43 -12.21
N PHE A 122 0.68 17.33 -12.91
CA PHE A 122 0.88 17.13 -14.34
C PHE A 122 -0.34 17.50 -15.20
N GLY A 123 -1.36 18.11 -14.59
CA GLY A 123 -2.52 18.68 -15.27
C GLY A 123 -3.69 17.72 -15.47
N PHE A 124 -3.66 16.52 -14.88
CA PHE A 124 -4.85 15.66 -14.79
C PHE A 124 -5.88 16.25 -13.83
N SER A 125 -7.17 16.04 -14.11
CA SER A 125 -8.22 16.33 -13.12
C SER A 125 -8.07 15.40 -11.90
N GLN A 126 -8.71 15.73 -10.77
CA GLN A 126 -8.63 14.87 -9.58
C GLN A 126 -9.23 13.48 -9.85
N GLU A 127 -10.29 13.40 -10.65
CA GLU A 127 -10.93 12.14 -11.05
C GLU A 127 -9.99 11.29 -11.90
N GLN A 128 -9.37 11.90 -12.90
CA GLN A 128 -8.40 11.21 -13.77
C GLN A 128 -7.16 10.79 -12.97
N ALA A 129 -6.71 11.63 -12.05
CA ALA A 129 -5.58 11.34 -11.18
C ALA A 129 -5.89 10.19 -10.22
N LEU A 130 -7.10 10.12 -9.67
CA LEU A 130 -7.55 9.03 -8.81
C LEU A 130 -7.62 7.70 -9.58
N ASP A 131 -8.26 7.68 -10.74
CA ASP A 131 -8.37 6.48 -11.59
C ASP A 131 -6.97 5.95 -11.98
N LEU A 132 -6.08 6.84 -12.40
CA LEU A 132 -4.70 6.46 -12.71
C LEU A 132 -3.92 6.03 -11.47
N ALA A 133 -4.13 6.68 -10.32
CA ALA A 133 -3.52 6.27 -9.06
C ALA A 133 -3.95 4.86 -8.67
N GLU A 134 -5.24 4.51 -8.80
CA GLU A 134 -5.72 3.16 -8.57
C GLU A 134 -5.04 2.16 -9.51
N GLN A 135 -5.02 2.42 -10.81
CA GLN A 135 -4.39 1.52 -11.79
C GLN A 135 -2.89 1.33 -11.53
N VAL A 136 -2.17 2.40 -11.19
CA VAL A 136 -0.74 2.36 -10.85
C VAL A 136 -0.52 1.53 -9.58
N ASN A 137 -1.32 1.75 -8.54
CA ASN A 137 -1.10 1.12 -7.25
C ASN A 137 -1.59 -0.34 -7.21
N VAL A 138 -2.63 -0.69 -7.98
CA VAL A 138 -3.01 -2.09 -8.25
C VAL A 138 -1.85 -2.82 -8.91
N LEU A 139 -1.27 -2.25 -9.99
CA LEU A 139 -0.12 -2.83 -10.66
C LEU A 139 1.10 -2.94 -9.72
N ALA A 140 1.33 -1.95 -8.85
CA ALA A 140 2.40 -1.96 -7.87
C ALA A 140 2.24 -3.10 -6.84
N GLY A 141 1.05 -3.30 -6.30
CA GLY A 141 0.74 -4.38 -5.36
C GLY A 141 0.95 -5.75 -5.99
N ASP A 142 0.46 -5.93 -7.21
CA ASP A 142 0.60 -7.14 -8.01
C ASP A 142 2.06 -7.47 -8.34
N LEU A 143 2.84 -6.48 -8.79
CA LEU A 143 4.28 -6.65 -9.05
C LEU A 143 5.04 -6.99 -7.76
N THR A 144 4.70 -6.33 -6.65
CA THR A 144 5.33 -6.59 -5.35
C THR A 144 5.05 -8.02 -4.88
N SER A 145 3.83 -8.52 -5.10
CA SER A 145 3.47 -9.90 -4.81
C SER A 145 4.29 -10.89 -5.65
N LEU A 146 4.33 -10.68 -6.98
CA LEU A 146 4.93 -11.63 -7.91
C LEU A 146 6.46 -11.71 -7.79
N SER A 147 7.14 -10.56 -7.80
CA SER A 147 8.60 -10.49 -7.92
C SER A 147 9.32 -10.12 -6.62
N ASN A 148 8.57 -9.99 -5.52
CA ASN A 148 9.09 -9.58 -4.21
C ASN A 148 9.99 -8.34 -4.32
N VAL A 149 9.45 -7.30 -4.96
CA VAL A 149 10.13 -6.04 -5.23
C VAL A 149 10.79 -5.53 -3.94
N LYS A 150 12.11 -5.30 -4.00
CA LYS A 150 12.84 -4.67 -2.89
C LYS A 150 12.19 -3.31 -2.59
N GLY A 151 11.97 -3.01 -1.31
CA GLY A 151 11.25 -1.79 -0.87
C GLY A 151 9.72 -1.88 -0.92
N GLY A 152 9.15 -3.01 -1.35
CA GLY A 152 7.72 -3.28 -1.26
C GLY A 152 6.87 -2.41 -2.18
N VAL A 153 5.56 -2.36 -1.87
CA VAL A 153 4.54 -1.70 -2.70
C VAL A 153 4.81 -0.21 -2.90
N ARG A 154 5.37 0.47 -1.88
CA ARG A 154 5.72 1.91 -1.95
C ARG A 154 6.79 2.18 -3.01
N GLN A 155 7.83 1.35 -3.07
CA GLN A 155 8.88 1.51 -4.08
C GLN A 155 8.35 1.20 -5.48
N ALA A 156 7.52 0.17 -5.62
CA ALA A 156 6.89 -0.16 -6.89
C ALA A 156 5.96 0.96 -7.38
N SER A 157 5.10 1.47 -6.51
CA SER A 157 4.19 2.60 -6.77
C SER A 157 4.95 3.84 -7.21
N LEU A 158 5.98 4.23 -6.46
CA LEU A 158 6.78 5.41 -6.79
C LEU A 158 7.51 5.25 -8.13
N ALA A 159 8.06 4.07 -8.43
CA ALA A 159 8.74 3.80 -9.69
C ALA A 159 7.79 3.84 -10.89
N LEU A 160 6.59 3.27 -10.76
CA LEU A 160 5.56 3.37 -11.80
C LEU A 160 5.15 4.82 -12.00
N THR A 161 4.83 5.53 -10.92
CA THR A 161 4.42 6.94 -10.96
C THR A 161 5.48 7.79 -11.64
N LYS A 162 6.74 7.72 -11.20
CA LYS A 162 7.87 8.40 -11.85
C LYS A 162 8.00 8.07 -13.34
N GLY A 163 7.80 6.80 -13.69
CA GLY A 163 7.75 6.35 -15.07
C GLY A 163 6.70 7.07 -15.91
N LEU A 164 5.48 7.19 -15.40
CA LEU A 164 4.38 7.94 -16.03
C LEU A 164 4.75 9.42 -16.25
N LEU A 165 5.49 10.01 -15.30
CA LEU A 165 5.95 11.41 -15.39
C LEU A 165 7.19 11.59 -16.29
N GLY A 166 7.71 10.52 -16.88
CA GLY A 166 8.80 10.55 -17.86
C GLY A 166 10.12 9.94 -17.39
N GLU A 167 10.29 9.67 -16.09
CA GLU A 167 11.47 8.98 -15.52
C GLU A 167 11.38 7.46 -15.72
N ARG A 168 11.26 7.02 -16.98
CA ARG A 168 10.98 5.63 -17.38
C ARG A 168 12.07 4.63 -17.00
N GLU A 169 13.29 5.11 -16.73
CA GLU A 169 14.39 4.28 -16.21
C GLU A 169 14.06 3.66 -14.85
N SER A 170 13.28 4.35 -14.01
CA SER A 170 12.86 3.84 -12.71
C SER A 170 12.03 2.55 -12.84
N MET A 171 11.28 2.37 -13.93
CA MET A 171 10.44 1.19 -14.13
C MET A 171 11.24 -0.09 -14.45
N LYS A 172 12.53 0.02 -14.80
CA LYS A 172 13.39 -1.14 -15.05
C LYS A 172 13.58 -1.99 -13.79
N LEU A 173 13.50 -1.39 -12.59
CA LEU A 173 13.55 -2.15 -11.33
C LEU A 173 12.35 -3.09 -11.16
N LEU A 174 11.28 -2.85 -11.92
CA LEU A 174 10.07 -3.67 -11.96
C LEU A 174 10.05 -4.62 -13.16
N GLY A 175 11.13 -4.67 -13.95
CA GLY A 175 11.20 -5.46 -15.18
C GLY A 175 10.43 -4.85 -16.35
N ILE A 176 10.04 -3.58 -16.27
CA ILE A 176 9.30 -2.88 -17.33
C ILE A 176 10.29 -1.98 -18.10
N SER A 177 10.25 -2.07 -19.43
CA SER A 177 11.08 -1.27 -20.34
C SER A 177 10.23 -0.53 -21.35
N VAL A 178 10.18 0.80 -21.25
CA VAL A 178 9.43 1.65 -22.16
C VAL A 178 10.36 2.19 -23.25
N LYS A 179 10.08 1.86 -24.51
CA LYS A 179 10.88 2.28 -25.67
C LYS A 179 10.30 3.52 -26.32
N VAL A 180 10.75 4.68 -25.87
CA VAL A 180 10.37 5.99 -26.44
C VAL A 180 11.07 6.25 -27.77
N GLY A 181 10.52 7.15 -28.60
CA GLY A 181 11.10 7.55 -29.90
C GLY A 181 11.00 6.48 -30.99
N THR A 182 10.15 5.48 -30.80
CA THR A 182 9.80 4.49 -31.82
C THR A 182 8.54 4.93 -32.55
N LYS A 183 8.35 4.52 -33.81
CA LYS A 183 7.11 4.81 -34.54
C LYS A 183 5.87 4.30 -33.79
N GLN A 184 5.97 3.12 -33.16
CA GLN A 184 4.89 2.55 -32.35
C GLN A 184 4.54 3.42 -31.15
N TRP A 185 5.54 4.01 -30.50
CA TRP A 185 5.34 4.93 -29.39
C TRP A 185 4.66 6.22 -29.84
N ASP A 186 5.11 6.80 -30.95
CA ASP A 186 4.53 8.03 -31.50
C ASP A 186 3.09 7.81 -31.99
N ASP A 187 2.82 6.67 -32.62
CA ASP A 187 1.47 6.26 -33.04
C ASP A 187 0.54 6.08 -31.81
N ALA A 188 1.04 5.49 -30.73
CA ALA A 188 0.27 5.31 -29.49
C ALA A 188 -0.09 6.65 -28.82
N ILE A 189 0.87 7.58 -28.72
CA ILE A 189 0.61 8.94 -28.21
C ILE A 189 -0.43 9.63 -29.09
N LYS A 190 -0.29 9.55 -30.42
CA LYS A 190 -1.22 10.17 -31.35
C LYS A 190 -2.64 9.65 -31.14
N ALA A 191 -2.80 8.32 -31.05
CA ALA A 191 -4.10 7.69 -30.81
C ALA A 191 -4.73 8.17 -29.48
N VAL A 192 -3.95 8.24 -28.40
CA VAL A 192 -4.45 8.72 -27.09
C VAL A 192 -4.88 10.18 -27.15
N LYS A 193 -4.11 11.04 -27.83
CA LYS A 193 -4.46 12.45 -28.00
C LYS A 193 -5.75 12.64 -28.81
N GLU A 194 -5.89 11.88 -29.90
CA GLU A 194 -7.09 11.91 -30.76
C GLU A 194 -8.33 11.41 -30.02
N ALA A 195 -8.17 10.46 -29.10
CA ALA A 195 -9.28 9.92 -28.30
C ALA A 195 -9.69 10.81 -27.12
N GLY A 196 -8.76 11.53 -26.49
CA GLY A 196 -8.97 12.07 -25.13
C GLY A 196 -8.92 13.59 -24.96
N ASN A 197 -8.66 14.39 -26.00
CA ASN A 197 -8.34 15.82 -25.86
C ASN A 197 -7.32 16.11 -24.73
N VAL A 198 -6.31 15.24 -24.61
CA VAL A 198 -5.28 15.33 -23.57
C VAL A 198 -4.02 16.03 -24.10
N THR A 199 -3.25 16.61 -23.18
CA THR A 199 -1.92 17.16 -23.53
C THR A 199 -0.96 16.05 -23.96
N LYS A 200 0.16 16.43 -24.60
CA LYS A 200 1.19 15.46 -24.99
C LYS A 200 1.72 14.69 -23.76
N ILE A 201 1.94 15.39 -22.65
CA ILE A 201 2.48 14.80 -21.42
C ILE A 201 1.49 13.80 -20.81
N GLN A 202 0.21 14.14 -20.78
CA GLN A 202 -0.83 13.21 -20.32
C GLN A 202 -0.93 11.98 -21.22
N ALA A 203 -0.88 12.17 -22.55
CA ALA A 203 -0.87 11.05 -23.49
C ALA A 203 0.35 10.13 -23.29
N GLU A 204 1.51 10.72 -22.99
CA GLU A 204 2.73 9.99 -22.66
C GLU A 204 2.62 9.18 -21.36
N ALA A 205 1.96 9.72 -20.33
CA ALA A 205 1.70 9.01 -19.08
C ALA A 205 0.77 7.80 -19.32
N LEU A 206 -0.34 8.02 -20.03
CA LEU A 206 -1.30 6.96 -20.38
C LEU A 206 -0.65 5.86 -21.23
N ALA A 207 0.12 6.22 -22.25
CA ALA A 207 0.87 5.26 -23.05
C ALA A 207 1.91 4.48 -22.23
N THR A 208 2.55 5.15 -21.25
CA THR A 208 3.51 4.50 -20.34
C THR A 208 2.83 3.47 -19.46
N LEU A 209 1.68 3.81 -18.87
CA LEU A 209 0.89 2.89 -18.05
C LEU A 209 0.41 1.68 -18.87
N ALA A 210 -0.07 1.89 -20.10
CA ALA A 210 -0.50 0.80 -20.98
C ALA A 210 0.65 -0.17 -21.31
N VAL A 211 1.87 0.35 -21.54
CA VAL A 211 3.07 -0.47 -21.72
C VAL A 211 3.40 -1.24 -20.45
N ALA A 212 3.32 -0.61 -19.27
CA ALA A 212 3.53 -1.25 -17.98
C ALA A 212 2.59 -2.44 -17.79
N GLN A 213 1.29 -2.22 -17.94
CA GLN A 213 0.27 -3.27 -17.84
C GLN A 213 0.51 -4.40 -18.86
N THR A 214 0.91 -4.06 -20.09
CA THR A 214 1.18 -5.05 -21.14
C THR A 214 2.39 -5.94 -20.83
N GLN A 215 3.47 -5.36 -20.29
CA GLN A 215 4.68 -6.11 -19.92
C GLN A 215 4.51 -6.86 -18.60
N SER A 216 3.59 -6.42 -17.75
CA SER A 216 3.31 -7.00 -16.43
C SER A 216 2.09 -7.91 -16.41
N LYS A 217 1.63 -8.43 -17.57
CA LYS A 217 0.45 -9.31 -17.67
C LYS A 217 0.44 -10.48 -16.68
N ASN A 218 1.61 -11.06 -16.40
CA ASN A 218 1.73 -12.17 -15.45
C ASN A 218 1.59 -11.73 -13.99
N ALA A 219 1.89 -10.48 -13.69
CA ALA A 219 1.75 -9.91 -12.35
C ALA A 219 0.30 -9.51 -12.05
N LEU A 220 -0.47 -9.10 -13.05
CA LEU A 220 -1.87 -8.67 -12.84
C LEU A 220 -2.69 -9.75 -12.10
N GLY A 221 -3.29 -9.37 -10.98
CA GLY A 221 -4.04 -10.23 -10.06
C GLY A 221 -3.19 -11.21 -9.24
N ASP A 222 -1.86 -11.06 -9.20
CA ASP A 222 -0.98 -11.97 -8.47
C ASP A 222 -1.19 -11.88 -6.96
N TYR A 223 -1.45 -10.69 -6.42
CA TYR A 223 -1.72 -10.53 -5.01
C TYR A 223 -2.93 -11.39 -4.61
N ALA A 224 -4.04 -11.23 -5.31
CA ALA A 224 -5.27 -12.02 -5.05
C ALA A 224 -5.03 -13.53 -5.18
N ARG A 225 -4.25 -13.98 -6.17
CA ARG A 225 -3.92 -15.41 -6.35
C ARG A 225 -3.05 -15.97 -5.23
N THR A 226 -2.24 -15.12 -4.59
CA THR A 226 -1.20 -15.54 -3.64
C THR A 226 -1.36 -14.90 -2.26
N GLN A 227 -2.54 -14.35 -1.94
CA GLN A 227 -2.82 -13.67 -0.67
C GLN A 227 -2.53 -14.57 0.55
N ASP A 228 -2.80 -15.87 0.44
CA ASP A 228 -2.53 -16.87 1.50
C ASP A 228 -1.06 -17.35 1.55
N SER A 229 -0.20 -16.82 0.69
CA SER A 229 1.23 -17.11 0.74
C SER A 229 1.83 -16.55 2.03
N VAL A 230 2.86 -17.23 2.54
CA VAL A 230 3.58 -16.78 3.76
C VAL A 230 4.07 -15.33 3.61
N ALA A 231 4.49 -14.93 2.41
CA ALA A 231 4.94 -13.57 2.15
C ALA A 231 3.81 -12.55 2.27
N ASN A 232 2.68 -12.76 1.59
CA ASN A 232 1.55 -11.83 1.66
C ASN A 232 0.88 -11.82 3.03
N VAL A 233 0.72 -12.98 3.69
CA VAL A 233 0.24 -13.05 5.08
C VAL A 233 1.14 -12.26 6.04
N SER A 234 2.46 -12.30 5.86
CA SER A 234 3.39 -11.52 6.69
C SER A 234 3.25 -10.02 6.46
N ARG A 235 3.05 -9.59 5.21
CA ARG A 235 2.83 -8.18 4.85
C ARG A 235 1.50 -7.67 5.41
N ALA A 236 0.42 -8.41 5.16
CA ALA A 236 -0.92 -8.11 5.68
C ALA A 236 -0.93 -8.01 7.20
N PHE A 237 -0.21 -8.88 7.91
CA PHE A 237 -0.07 -8.77 9.36
C PHE A 237 0.67 -7.51 9.80
N GLY A 238 1.74 -7.11 9.09
CA GLY A 238 2.43 -5.86 9.36
C GLY A 238 1.52 -4.64 9.18
N GLU A 239 0.70 -4.64 8.14
CA GLU A 239 -0.29 -3.59 7.88
C GLU A 239 -1.42 -3.58 8.93
N THR A 240 -1.92 -4.75 9.35
CA THR A 240 -2.89 -4.85 10.44
C THR A 240 -2.32 -4.32 11.76
N LEU A 241 -1.06 -4.65 12.07
CA LEU A 241 -0.37 -4.12 13.25
C LEU A 241 -0.20 -2.60 13.18
N LYS A 242 0.13 -2.08 11.99
CA LYS A 242 0.26 -0.66 11.74
C LYS A 242 -1.06 0.06 12.02
N GLU A 243 -2.16 -0.39 11.41
CA GLU A 243 -3.50 0.20 11.60
C GLU A 243 -3.96 0.18 13.07
N LEU A 244 -3.72 -0.93 13.79
CA LEU A 244 -4.02 -1.01 15.23
C LEU A 244 -3.18 -0.01 16.04
N THR A 245 -1.90 0.13 15.69
CA THR A 245 -0.98 1.03 16.40
C THR A 245 -1.31 2.49 16.13
N GLU A 246 -1.72 2.84 14.92
CA GLU A 246 -2.24 4.16 14.55
C GLU A 246 -3.51 4.48 15.35
N SER A 247 -4.46 3.55 15.37
CA SER A 247 -5.72 3.70 16.14
C SER A 247 -5.45 3.89 17.64
N TRP A 248 -4.43 3.21 18.20
CA TRP A 248 -4.01 3.43 19.57
C TRP A 248 -3.49 4.84 19.82
N GLY A 249 -2.66 5.34 18.89
CA GLY A 249 -2.02 6.64 19.03
C GLY A 249 -3.06 7.75 19.11
N VAL A 250 -4.04 7.74 18.21
CA VAL A 250 -5.17 8.69 18.21
C VAL A 250 -5.87 8.69 19.57
N LEU A 251 -6.20 7.51 20.08
CA LEU A 251 -6.94 7.35 21.33
C LEU A 251 -6.18 7.84 22.58
N VAL A 252 -4.85 7.80 22.56
CA VAL A 252 -4.01 8.26 23.70
C VAL A 252 -3.70 9.76 23.61
N THR A 253 -3.87 10.37 22.43
CA THR A 253 -3.71 11.82 22.23
C THR A 253 -4.98 12.63 22.45
N GLU A 254 -6.15 12.00 22.42
CA GLU A 254 -7.46 12.58 22.80
C GLU A 254 -7.63 12.71 24.32
#